data_AF-A0AAV1I496-F1
#
_entry.id   AF-A0AAV1I496-F1
#
_cell.length_a   1.000
_cell.length_b   1.000
_cell.length_c   1.000
_cell.angle_alpha   90.00
_cell.angle_beta   90.00
_cell.angle_gamma   90.00
#
_symmetry.space_group_name_H-M   'P 1'
#
loop_
_entity.id
_entity.type
_entity.pdbx_description
1 polymer ?
#
loop_
_entity_poly.entity_id
_entity_poly.type
_entity_poly.pdbx_seq_one_letter_code
_entity_poly.pdbx_strand_id
1 'polypeptide(L)'
;MRNVFRELHSGQSPKVAERVRHSIDYKLLACKAFAVWREARRCLSKIYMVSECHARTSDHNGAAVRLAIIGDVHGDWDSSEDGQALQALNCDAAVFVGDFNEEDIPLVHEIAAVNSPPKAVVLGNHDAWTCLTNWSIKKFKDRLPSGDSSIYSEVEEQLQILGADHVGYTHKHFKAADGTQFAIVGGRPFSKGGHRWTDCEDFYMRFYKVPDMETSAMRIAETVLNLPEGVVPILAAHNGPTNLGNSAWSISGVDFKPGGGDHGDWDLELALQHVHAAGRKVPMVVFGHMHERLKGTSVLRDMVAVDASTGTVYLNAAVVPRVRQIEVNGQPALARHFCIAELCHGHVQHLSNVWMSRGEDGSFTANKQLLLERASSSQGHGQVQWYRIWRGHTREHEVIHLL
;
A
#
# COMPACT_ATOMS: atom_id res chain seq x y z
N MET A 1 33.97 6.68 -25.00
CA MET A 1 35.46 6.79 -24.97
C MET A 1 36.07 7.35 -26.25
N ARG A 2 35.54 7.07 -27.46
CA ARG A 2 36.11 7.60 -28.72
C ARG A 2 35.94 9.11 -28.97
N ASN A 3 35.01 9.80 -28.30
CA ASN A 3 34.81 11.25 -28.47
C ASN A 3 35.60 12.12 -27.46
N VAL A 4 36.24 11.54 -26.44
CA VAL A 4 37.02 12.30 -25.43
C VAL A 4 38.48 12.47 -25.85
N PHE A 5 38.99 11.62 -26.75
CA PHE A 5 40.37 11.69 -27.23
C PHE A 5 40.61 12.79 -28.28
N ARG A 6 39.57 13.39 -28.85
CA ARG A 6 39.71 14.43 -29.89
C ARG A 6 39.94 15.84 -29.34
N GLU A 7 39.64 16.10 -28.07
CA GLU A 7 39.83 17.43 -27.47
C GLU A 7 41.20 17.63 -26.80
N LEU A 8 42.04 16.59 -26.73
CA LEU A 8 43.37 16.68 -26.10
C LEU A 8 44.48 17.20 -27.03
N HIS A 9 44.19 17.58 -28.28
CA HIS A 9 45.20 18.03 -29.26
C HIS A 9 45.00 19.46 -29.80
N SER A 10 44.10 20.25 -29.24
CA SER A 10 44.05 21.70 -29.48
C SER A 10 44.35 22.43 -28.18
N GLY A 11 45.54 23.02 -28.07
CA GLY A 11 46.04 23.64 -26.85
C GLY A 11 45.04 24.57 -26.18
N GLN A 12 44.55 24.18 -25.01
CA GLN A 12 43.76 25.03 -24.12
C GLN A 12 44.06 24.76 -22.64
N SER A 13 44.23 25.88 -21.92
CA SER A 13 44.27 26.17 -20.48
C SER A 13 44.31 25.02 -19.43
N PRO A 14 45.20 25.10 -18.41
CA PRO A 14 45.34 24.14 -17.31
C PRO A 14 44.05 23.81 -16.53
N LYS A 15 43.05 24.71 -16.52
CA LYS A 15 41.81 24.54 -15.73
C LYS A 15 40.84 23.48 -16.27
N VAL A 16 40.94 23.09 -17.55
CA VAL A 16 40.08 22.05 -18.14
C VAL A 16 40.61 20.64 -17.84
N ALA A 17 41.94 20.47 -17.78
CA ALA A 17 42.59 19.20 -17.46
C ALA A 17 42.34 18.74 -16.01
N GLU A 18 42.11 19.67 -15.08
CA GLU A 18 41.83 19.38 -13.67
C GLU A 18 40.38 18.90 -13.45
N ARG A 19 39.42 19.46 -14.20
CA ARG A 19 38.02 19.00 -14.21
C ARG A 19 37.84 17.61 -14.81
N VAL A 20 38.60 17.28 -15.85
CA VAL A 20 38.58 15.95 -16.48
C VAL A 20 39.20 14.91 -15.55
N ARG A 21 40.28 15.23 -14.83
CA ARG A 21 40.88 14.33 -13.83
C ARG A 21 39.92 14.00 -12.67
N HIS A 22 39.25 15.00 -12.09
CA HIS A 22 38.26 14.77 -11.03
C HIS A 22 37.08 13.90 -11.47
N SER A 23 36.61 14.06 -12.71
CA SER A 23 35.50 13.24 -13.27
C SER A 23 35.90 11.78 -13.54
N ILE A 24 37.17 11.55 -13.92
CA ILE A 24 37.71 10.21 -14.13
C ILE A 24 37.92 9.50 -12.79
N ASP A 25 38.44 10.19 -11.77
CA ASP A 25 38.65 9.61 -10.43
C ASP A 25 37.32 9.21 -9.76
N TYR A 26 36.26 10.02 -9.87
CA TYR A 26 34.94 9.66 -9.35
C TYR A 26 34.34 8.42 -10.04
N LYS A 27 34.51 8.31 -11.36
CA LYS A 27 34.04 7.13 -12.11
C LYS A 27 34.87 5.88 -11.81
N LEU A 28 36.17 6.03 -11.56
CA LEU A 28 37.04 4.91 -11.18
C LEU A 28 36.73 4.41 -9.75
N LEU A 29 36.42 5.33 -8.82
CA LEU A 29 36.01 5.01 -7.45
C LEU A 29 34.65 4.29 -7.44
N ALA A 30 33.70 4.75 -8.26
CA ALA A 30 32.40 4.11 -8.43
C ALA A 30 32.52 2.70 -9.04
N CYS A 31 33.37 2.51 -10.05
CA CYS A 31 33.62 1.19 -10.64
C CYS A 31 34.31 0.21 -9.67
N LYS A 32 35.22 0.70 -8.81
CA LYS A 32 35.86 -0.14 -7.77
C LYS A 32 34.89 -0.52 -6.67
N ALA A 33 34.02 0.39 -6.23
CA ALA A 33 32.95 0.09 -5.27
C ALA A 33 31.95 -0.94 -5.83
N PHE A 34 31.62 -0.84 -7.12
CA PHE A 34 30.72 -1.79 -7.79
C PHE A 34 31.34 -3.19 -7.95
N ALA A 35 32.67 -3.27 -8.17
CA ALA A 35 33.38 -4.54 -8.26
C ALA A 35 33.47 -5.26 -6.90
N VAL A 36 33.78 -4.54 -5.83
CA VAL A 36 33.81 -5.07 -4.45
C VAL A 36 32.42 -5.55 -4.00
N TRP A 37 31.36 -4.82 -4.37
CA TRP A 37 29.97 -5.25 -4.13
C TRP A 37 29.60 -6.55 -4.87
N ARG A 38 30.09 -6.71 -6.11
CA ARG A 38 29.83 -7.91 -6.94
C ARG A 38 30.53 -9.16 -6.42
N GLU A 39 31.71 -8.99 -5.81
CA GLU A 39 32.53 -10.09 -5.27
C GLU A 39 32.04 -10.54 -3.88
N ALA A 40 31.57 -9.61 -3.04
CA ALA A 40 30.87 -9.93 -1.79
C ALA A 40 29.58 -10.72 -2.03
N ARG A 41 28.89 -10.47 -3.16
CA ARG A 41 27.66 -11.19 -3.55
C ARG A 41 27.91 -12.63 -4.02
N ARG A 42 29.14 -12.96 -4.41
CA ARG A 42 29.51 -14.30 -4.92
C ARG A 42 29.89 -15.28 -3.79
N CYS A 43 30.18 -14.78 -2.59
CA CYS A 43 30.58 -15.60 -1.43
C CYS A 43 29.43 -16.01 -0.49
N LEU A 44 28.17 -15.64 -0.77
CA LEU A 44 27.03 -15.94 0.13
C LEU A 44 26.00 -16.92 -0.44
N SER A 45 26.29 -17.59 -1.56
CA SER A 45 25.41 -18.63 -2.10
C SER A 45 25.95 -20.03 -1.76
N LYS A 46 25.53 -20.58 -0.61
CA LYS A 46 25.30 -22.03 -0.37
C LYS A 46 25.15 -22.30 1.13
N ILE A 47 23.94 -22.10 1.64
CA ILE A 47 23.38 -22.96 2.68
C ILE A 47 21.94 -23.19 2.25
N TYR A 48 21.67 -24.35 1.64
CA TYR A 48 20.33 -24.84 1.42
C TYR A 48 19.84 -25.44 2.74
N MET A 49 18.94 -24.75 3.43
CA MET A 49 18.07 -25.36 4.42
C MET A 49 16.72 -25.54 3.73
N VAL A 50 16.37 -26.79 3.45
CA VAL A 50 15.00 -27.16 3.07
C VAL A 50 14.18 -27.03 4.34
N SER A 51 13.35 -25.99 4.43
CA SER A 51 12.35 -25.88 5.48
C SER A 51 11.04 -26.44 4.93
N GLU A 52 10.71 -27.66 5.35
CA GLU A 52 9.35 -28.18 5.23
C GLU A 52 8.49 -27.51 6.30
N CYS A 53 7.47 -26.75 5.90
CA CYS A 53 6.46 -26.23 6.81
C CYS A 53 5.05 -26.52 6.29
N HIS A 54 4.54 -27.64 6.81
CA HIS A 54 3.16 -28.10 6.93
C HIS A 54 2.03 -27.08 6.70
N ALA A 55 1.10 -27.46 5.82
CA ALA A 55 -0.29 -27.02 5.86
C ALA A 55 -0.85 -27.25 7.28
N ARG A 56 -1.25 -26.16 7.96
CA ARG A 56 -1.78 -26.11 9.34
C ARG A 56 -1.46 -27.35 10.20
N THR A 57 -0.19 -27.56 10.55
CA THR A 57 0.08 -28.25 11.82
C THR A 57 -0.01 -27.22 12.93
N SER A 58 -0.94 -27.50 13.83
CA SER A 58 -1.24 -26.82 15.08
C SER A 58 -0.02 -26.63 15.98
N ASP A 59 0.83 -25.63 15.71
CA ASP A 59 1.91 -25.22 16.63
C ASP A 59 2.27 -23.72 16.53
N HIS A 60 1.28 -22.86 16.28
CA HIS A 60 1.38 -21.44 16.64
C HIS A 60 0.53 -21.17 17.87
N ASN A 61 1.19 -21.17 19.03
CA ASN A 61 0.62 -20.76 20.31
C ASN A 61 0.52 -19.21 20.38
N GLY A 62 -0.22 -18.63 19.43
CA GLY A 62 -0.42 -17.20 19.27
C GLY A 62 -1.46 -16.95 18.19
N ALA A 63 -2.71 -16.83 18.61
CA ALA A 63 -3.82 -16.50 17.73
C ALA A 63 -3.65 -15.07 17.15
N ALA A 64 -4.10 -14.86 15.90
CA ALA A 64 -3.76 -13.66 15.12
C ALA A 64 -4.99 -13.07 14.41
N VAL A 65 -5.07 -11.73 14.36
CA VAL A 65 -5.93 -10.99 13.42
C VAL A 65 -5.30 -11.12 12.03
N ARG A 66 -6.06 -11.58 11.06
CA ARG A 66 -5.62 -11.77 9.67
C ARG A 66 -6.47 -10.96 8.70
N LEU A 67 -5.83 -10.05 7.98
CA LEU A 67 -6.49 -9.15 7.03
C LEU A 67 -6.09 -9.47 5.61
N ALA A 68 -7.06 -9.39 4.69
CA ALA A 68 -6.80 -9.23 3.27
C ALA A 68 -6.93 -7.75 2.89
N ILE A 69 -5.89 -7.17 2.30
CA ILE A 69 -5.89 -5.78 1.84
C ILE A 69 -5.84 -5.78 0.31
N ILE A 70 -6.76 -5.04 -0.29
CA ILE A 70 -6.96 -4.92 -1.73
C ILE A 70 -6.76 -3.46 -2.09
N GLY A 71 -5.70 -3.16 -2.85
CA GLY A 71 -5.40 -1.81 -3.30
C GLY A 71 -5.64 -1.61 -4.78
N ASP A 72 -6.03 -0.38 -5.12
CA ASP A 72 -6.05 0.21 -6.46
C ASP A 72 -6.63 -0.73 -7.51
N VAL A 73 -7.94 -0.97 -7.39
CA VAL A 73 -8.66 -2.00 -8.15
C VAL A 73 -8.67 -1.70 -9.66
N HIS A 74 -8.87 -0.44 -10.06
CA HIS A 74 -8.86 0.05 -11.45
C HIS A 74 -9.66 -0.84 -12.42
N GLY A 75 -10.84 -1.32 -11.99
CA GLY A 75 -11.76 -2.12 -12.82
C GLY A 75 -11.43 -3.61 -12.83
N ASP A 76 -10.28 -4.00 -12.29
CA ASP A 76 -9.82 -5.38 -12.26
C ASP A 76 -10.33 -6.12 -11.02
N TRP A 77 -11.65 -6.25 -10.86
CA TRP A 77 -12.27 -7.09 -9.82
C TRP A 77 -13.42 -7.90 -10.41
N ASP A 78 -13.42 -9.20 -10.10
CA ASP A 78 -14.43 -10.14 -10.55
C ASP A 78 -14.97 -10.91 -9.35
N SER A 79 -16.25 -10.73 -9.01
CA SER A 79 -16.86 -11.39 -7.85
C SER A 79 -16.77 -12.93 -7.89
N SER A 80 -16.74 -13.54 -9.08
CA SER A 80 -16.66 -15.00 -9.24
C SER A 80 -15.25 -15.56 -9.07
N GLU A 81 -14.22 -14.76 -9.34
CA GLU A 81 -12.82 -15.17 -9.24
C GLU A 81 -12.14 -14.53 -8.02
N ASP A 82 -12.13 -13.20 -7.93
CA ASP A 82 -11.58 -12.45 -6.80
C ASP A 82 -12.36 -12.69 -5.50
N GLY A 83 -13.69 -12.70 -5.56
CA GLY A 83 -14.52 -12.95 -4.39
C GLY A 83 -14.32 -14.35 -3.82
N GLN A 84 -14.22 -15.37 -4.68
CA GLN A 84 -13.96 -16.75 -4.26
C GLN A 84 -12.52 -16.93 -3.77
N ALA A 85 -11.54 -16.32 -4.43
CA ALA A 85 -10.15 -16.31 -3.95
C ALA A 85 -10.04 -15.65 -2.57
N LEU A 86 -10.70 -14.52 -2.38
CA LEU A 86 -10.75 -13.81 -1.10
C LEU A 86 -11.37 -14.66 0.01
N GLN A 87 -12.46 -15.37 -0.30
CA GLN A 87 -13.07 -16.31 0.64
C GLN A 87 -12.12 -17.47 0.99
N ALA A 88 -11.43 -18.04 0.00
CA ALA A 88 -10.47 -19.13 0.19
C ALA A 88 -9.26 -18.71 1.04
N LEU A 89 -8.91 -17.43 1.05
CA LEU A 89 -7.87 -16.92 1.94
C LEU A 89 -8.25 -17.10 3.41
N ASN A 90 -9.53 -17.09 3.79
CA ASN A 90 -10.00 -17.26 5.18
C ASN A 90 -9.40 -16.22 6.15
N CYS A 91 -9.56 -14.93 5.79
CA CYS A 91 -9.19 -13.79 6.62
C CYS A 91 -10.33 -13.39 7.57
N ASP A 92 -10.03 -12.65 8.64
CA ASP A 92 -11.04 -12.11 9.56
C ASP A 92 -11.78 -10.89 8.96
N ALA A 93 -11.09 -10.11 8.14
CA ALA A 93 -11.66 -8.98 7.42
C ALA A 93 -10.94 -8.68 6.10
N ALA A 94 -11.65 -8.02 5.19
CA ALA A 94 -11.10 -7.41 3.98
C ALA A 94 -11.03 -5.89 4.12
N VAL A 95 -10.00 -5.26 3.56
CA VAL A 95 -9.85 -3.80 3.51
C VAL A 95 -9.57 -3.39 2.07
N PHE A 96 -10.52 -2.68 1.46
CA PHE A 96 -10.34 -2.06 0.15
C PHE A 96 -9.85 -0.64 0.33
N VAL A 97 -8.73 -0.29 -0.32
CA VAL A 97 -8.13 1.05 -0.22
C VAL A 97 -8.32 1.87 -1.48
N GLY A 98 -9.41 1.65 -2.22
CA GLY A 98 -9.95 2.58 -3.21
C GLY A 98 -9.43 2.44 -4.63
N ASP A 99 -9.71 3.47 -5.44
CA ASP A 99 -9.42 3.54 -6.88
C ASP A 99 -10.10 2.41 -7.65
N PHE A 100 -11.44 2.45 -7.66
CA PHE A 100 -12.34 1.48 -8.28
C PHE A 100 -12.69 1.80 -9.74
N ASN A 101 -11.94 2.67 -10.44
CA ASN A 101 -12.10 3.00 -11.88
C ASN A 101 -13.08 4.14 -12.23
N GLU A 102 -12.85 5.37 -11.72
CA GLU A 102 -13.55 6.57 -12.23
C GLU A 102 -15.07 6.53 -12.03
N GLU A 103 -15.49 6.35 -10.76
CA GLU A 103 -16.89 6.29 -10.35
C GLU A 103 -17.69 5.10 -10.94
N ASP A 104 -17.03 3.95 -11.17
CA ASP A 104 -17.63 2.71 -11.72
C ASP A 104 -18.67 2.08 -10.77
N ILE A 105 -19.93 2.50 -10.92
CA ILE A 105 -21.06 2.03 -10.10
C ILE A 105 -21.26 0.50 -10.15
N PRO A 106 -21.26 -0.16 -11.32
CA PRO A 106 -21.32 -1.62 -11.39
C PRO A 106 -20.23 -2.30 -10.55
N LEU A 107 -18.99 -1.82 -10.63
CA LEU A 107 -17.91 -2.39 -9.84
C LEU A 107 -18.10 -2.15 -8.34
N VAL A 108 -18.59 -0.98 -7.95
CA VAL A 108 -18.89 -0.68 -6.54
C VAL A 108 -19.98 -1.61 -5.99
N HIS A 109 -20.97 -1.99 -6.80
CA HIS A 109 -21.95 -3.02 -6.43
C HIS A 109 -21.30 -4.40 -6.22
N GLU A 110 -20.38 -4.81 -7.09
CA GLU A 110 -19.63 -6.05 -6.93
C GLU A 110 -18.82 -6.07 -5.63
N ILE A 111 -18.10 -4.98 -5.36
CA ILE A 111 -17.33 -4.83 -4.12
C ILE A 111 -18.26 -4.84 -2.92
N ALA A 112 -19.39 -4.13 -2.95
CA ALA A 112 -20.36 -4.10 -1.86
C ALA A 112 -20.96 -5.49 -1.56
N ALA A 113 -21.11 -6.34 -2.57
CA ALA A 113 -21.64 -7.70 -2.44
C ALA A 113 -20.69 -8.68 -1.73
N VAL A 114 -19.42 -8.31 -1.49
CA VAL A 114 -18.44 -9.15 -0.77
C VAL A 114 -18.81 -9.25 0.71
N ASN A 115 -19.43 -10.35 1.12
CA ASN A 115 -19.91 -10.52 2.51
C ASN A 115 -19.03 -11.44 3.38
N SER A 116 -18.10 -12.18 2.77
CA SER A 116 -17.20 -13.09 3.48
C SER A 116 -15.79 -12.99 2.91
N PRO A 117 -14.80 -12.48 3.68
CA PRO A 117 -14.94 -11.94 5.02
C PRO A 117 -15.69 -10.60 5.04
N PRO A 118 -16.16 -10.12 6.22
CA PRO A 118 -16.68 -8.76 6.32
C PRO A 118 -15.61 -7.73 5.92
N LYS A 119 -16.03 -6.58 5.41
CA LYS A 119 -15.11 -5.61 4.81
C LYS A 119 -15.24 -4.19 5.33
N ALA A 120 -14.17 -3.43 5.16
CA ALA A 120 -14.11 -1.98 5.23
C ALA A 120 -13.55 -1.42 3.93
N VAL A 121 -14.00 -0.23 3.55
CA VAL A 121 -13.69 0.42 2.27
C VAL A 121 -13.29 1.86 2.51
N VAL A 122 -12.19 2.30 1.90
CA VAL A 122 -11.85 3.70 1.73
C VAL A 122 -11.81 3.99 0.24
N LEU A 123 -12.56 4.98 -0.19
CA LEU A 123 -12.56 5.44 -1.58
C LEU A 123 -11.29 6.24 -1.91
N GLY A 124 -10.78 6.07 -3.12
CA GLY A 124 -9.60 6.70 -3.67
C GLY A 124 -9.88 7.88 -4.59
N ASN A 125 -8.85 8.54 -5.10
CA ASN A 125 -9.07 9.75 -5.90
C ASN A 125 -9.71 9.46 -7.26
N HIS A 126 -9.57 8.24 -7.78
CA HIS A 126 -10.30 7.78 -8.95
C HIS A 126 -11.76 7.44 -8.63
N ASP A 127 -12.20 7.47 -7.38
CA ASP A 127 -13.62 7.25 -7.03
C ASP A 127 -14.42 8.56 -6.97
N ALA A 128 -13.77 9.67 -7.31
CA ALA A 128 -14.35 10.99 -7.55
C ALA A 128 -13.61 11.71 -8.70
N TRP A 129 -13.15 10.95 -9.70
CA TRP A 129 -12.22 11.42 -10.72
C TRP A 129 -12.72 12.65 -11.47
N THR A 130 -14.03 12.67 -11.76
CA THR A 130 -14.65 13.72 -12.57
C THR A 130 -15.00 14.97 -11.76
N CYS A 131 -15.18 14.84 -10.44
CA CYS A 131 -15.79 15.88 -9.61
C CYS A 131 -15.01 16.29 -8.35
N LEU A 132 -13.89 15.62 -8.02
CA LEU A 132 -13.08 15.90 -6.83
C LEU A 132 -12.49 17.32 -6.81
N THR A 133 -12.16 17.87 -7.99
CA THR A 133 -11.53 19.19 -8.10
C THR A 133 -12.17 20.05 -9.17
N ASN A 134 -12.04 21.38 -9.05
CA ASN A 134 -12.46 22.33 -10.08
C ASN A 134 -11.80 22.07 -11.44
N TRP A 135 -10.56 21.58 -11.44
CA TRP A 135 -9.89 21.16 -12.66
C TRP A 135 -10.53 19.92 -13.28
N SER A 136 -10.85 18.91 -12.46
CA SER A 136 -11.53 17.68 -12.90
C SER A 136 -12.87 18.00 -13.54
N ILE A 137 -13.69 18.81 -12.87
CA ILE A 137 -15.02 19.24 -13.34
C ILE A 137 -14.89 19.91 -14.71
N LYS A 138 -13.94 20.83 -14.86
CA LYS A 138 -13.71 21.51 -16.15
C LYS A 138 -13.20 20.56 -17.23
N LYS A 139 -12.32 19.63 -16.88
CA LYS A 139 -11.68 18.72 -17.84
C LYS A 139 -12.63 17.63 -18.33
N PHE A 140 -13.46 17.09 -17.45
CA PHE A 140 -14.36 15.98 -17.72
C PHE A 140 -15.82 16.42 -17.82
N LYS A 141 -16.06 17.70 -18.13
CA LYS A 141 -17.41 18.28 -18.27
C LYS A 141 -18.37 17.47 -19.14
N ASP A 142 -17.85 16.80 -20.18
CA ASP A 142 -18.66 16.03 -21.14
C ASP A 142 -19.02 14.63 -20.60
N ARG A 143 -18.40 14.20 -19.49
CA ARG A 143 -18.74 12.98 -18.74
C ARG A 143 -19.65 13.25 -17.55
N LEU A 144 -19.77 14.50 -17.11
CA LEU A 144 -20.61 14.83 -15.96
C LEU A 144 -22.10 14.62 -16.32
N PRO A 145 -22.93 14.25 -15.33
CA PRO A 145 -24.37 14.19 -15.50
C PRO A 145 -24.91 15.49 -16.12
N SER A 146 -25.84 15.37 -17.06
CA SER A 146 -26.52 16.49 -17.71
C SER A 146 -27.95 16.66 -17.16
N GLY A 147 -28.49 17.88 -17.22
CA GLY A 147 -29.84 18.19 -16.71
C GLY A 147 -29.83 18.58 -15.23
N ASP A 148 -30.85 18.13 -14.48
CA ASP A 148 -31.05 18.47 -13.07
C ASP A 148 -30.21 17.61 -12.10
N SER A 149 -29.51 16.59 -12.60
CA SER A 149 -28.67 15.72 -11.78
C SER A 149 -27.45 16.46 -11.25
N SER A 150 -27.10 16.19 -9.98
CA SER A 150 -25.87 16.74 -9.40
C SER A 150 -24.65 16.19 -10.12
N ILE A 151 -23.61 17.03 -10.30
CA ILE A 151 -22.27 16.60 -10.78
C ILE A 151 -21.61 15.56 -9.87
N TYR A 152 -22.21 15.32 -8.71
CA TYR A 152 -21.75 14.42 -7.65
C TYR A 152 -22.58 13.13 -7.57
N SER A 153 -23.54 12.89 -8.48
CA SER A 153 -24.52 11.81 -8.35
C SER A 153 -23.86 10.43 -8.21
N GLU A 154 -22.81 10.15 -8.97
CA GLU A 154 -22.11 8.86 -8.91
C GLU A 154 -21.32 8.71 -7.60
N VAL A 155 -20.78 9.79 -7.05
CA VAL A 155 -20.15 9.77 -5.70
C VAL A 155 -21.20 9.54 -4.62
N GLU A 156 -22.35 10.21 -4.71
CA GLU A 156 -23.48 10.01 -3.79
C GLU A 156 -23.99 8.55 -3.83
N GLU A 157 -24.09 7.97 -5.03
CA GLU A 157 -24.49 6.58 -5.24
C GLU A 157 -23.47 5.59 -4.67
N GLN A 158 -22.17 5.78 -4.91
CA GLN A 158 -21.11 4.96 -4.30
C GLN A 158 -21.19 4.95 -2.77
N LEU A 159 -21.34 6.14 -2.16
CA LEU A 159 -21.46 6.28 -0.71
C LEU A 159 -22.74 5.58 -0.19
N GLN A 160 -23.84 5.65 -0.95
CA GLN A 160 -25.07 4.95 -0.61
C GLN A 160 -24.92 3.43 -0.69
N ILE A 161 -24.30 2.92 -1.76
CA ILE A 161 -24.09 1.47 -1.99
C ILE A 161 -23.19 0.89 -0.89
N LEU A 162 -22.09 1.57 -0.59
CA LEU A 162 -21.13 1.11 0.42
C LEU A 162 -21.66 1.27 1.84
N GLY A 163 -22.47 2.31 2.10
CA GLY A 163 -23.10 2.55 3.39
C GLY A 163 -22.09 2.49 4.54
N ALA A 164 -22.34 1.58 5.50
CA ALA A 164 -21.50 1.41 6.69
C ALA A 164 -20.13 0.73 6.41
N ASP A 165 -19.91 0.19 5.21
CA ASP A 165 -18.62 -0.37 4.82
C ASP A 165 -17.62 0.73 4.46
N HIS A 166 -18.08 1.91 4.03
CA HIS A 166 -17.22 3.07 3.80
C HIS A 166 -16.77 3.67 5.13
N VAL A 167 -15.47 3.61 5.42
CA VAL A 167 -14.91 4.05 6.71
C VAL A 167 -14.25 5.42 6.68
N GLY A 168 -14.30 6.16 5.56
CA GLY A 168 -13.68 7.50 5.46
C GLY A 168 -14.14 8.45 6.58
N TYR A 169 -13.20 8.93 7.40
CA TYR A 169 -13.47 9.72 8.61
C TYR A 169 -14.43 9.09 9.64
N THR A 170 -14.53 7.77 9.65
CA THR A 170 -15.27 6.97 10.63
C THR A 170 -14.52 5.65 10.84
N HIS A 171 -15.16 4.65 11.44
CA HIS A 171 -14.57 3.34 11.65
C HIS A 171 -15.61 2.24 11.53
N LYS A 172 -15.12 1.01 11.37
CA LYS A 172 -15.93 -0.21 11.47
C LYS A 172 -15.26 -1.22 12.39
N HIS A 173 -16.05 -1.80 13.28
CA HIS A 173 -15.60 -2.80 14.25
C HIS A 173 -15.62 -4.21 13.66
N PHE A 174 -14.63 -5.01 14.07
CA PHE A 174 -14.45 -6.39 13.70
C PHE A 174 -13.99 -7.20 14.90
N LYS A 175 -14.24 -8.51 14.83
CA LYS A 175 -13.79 -9.50 15.81
C LYS A 175 -13.09 -10.62 15.06
N ALA A 176 -11.82 -10.85 15.37
CA ALA A 176 -11.07 -11.96 14.81
C ALA A 176 -11.54 -13.30 15.42
N ALA A 177 -11.20 -14.40 14.76
CA ALA A 177 -11.54 -15.76 15.20
C ALA A 177 -11.06 -16.06 16.64
N ASP A 178 -9.99 -15.41 17.09
CA ASP A 178 -9.41 -15.56 18.43
C ASP A 178 -10.08 -14.69 19.51
N GLY A 179 -11.07 -13.88 19.13
CA GLY A 179 -11.79 -12.98 20.00
C GLY A 179 -11.23 -11.56 20.08
N THR A 180 -10.05 -11.30 19.50
CA THR A 180 -9.44 -9.97 19.43
C THR A 180 -10.40 -8.98 18.77
N GLN A 181 -10.67 -7.87 19.47
CA GLN A 181 -11.45 -6.77 18.93
C GLN A 181 -10.52 -5.81 18.19
N PHE A 182 -10.85 -5.48 16.95
CA PHE A 182 -10.13 -4.48 16.18
C PHE A 182 -11.10 -3.60 15.41
N ALA A 183 -10.63 -2.42 14.99
CA ALA A 183 -11.41 -1.51 14.17
C ALA A 183 -10.57 -1.03 12.99
N ILE A 184 -11.17 -1.02 11.81
CA ILE A 184 -10.60 -0.32 10.66
C ILE A 184 -11.09 1.13 10.73
N VAL A 185 -10.16 2.06 10.89
CA VAL A 185 -10.42 3.51 10.97
C VAL A 185 -10.02 4.15 9.65
N GLY A 186 -10.95 4.83 8.97
CA GLY A 186 -10.63 5.49 7.71
C GLY A 186 -9.98 6.85 7.92
N GLY A 187 -8.90 7.10 7.19
CA GLY A 187 -8.33 8.42 6.98
C GLY A 187 -9.22 9.28 6.08
N ARG A 188 -8.60 10.26 5.42
CA ARG A 188 -9.28 11.08 4.42
C ARG A 188 -9.64 10.25 3.17
N PRO A 189 -10.93 10.10 2.83
CA PRO A 189 -11.34 9.43 1.61
C PRO A 189 -11.09 10.32 0.39
N PHE A 190 -11.02 9.73 -0.79
CA PHE A 190 -10.76 10.38 -2.08
C PHE A 190 -9.44 11.15 -2.17
N SER A 191 -8.50 10.88 -1.26
CA SER A 191 -7.27 11.66 -1.16
C SER A 191 -6.41 11.50 -2.41
N LYS A 192 -6.12 12.60 -3.10
CA LYS A 192 -5.18 12.64 -4.24
C LYS A 192 -3.73 12.88 -3.83
N GLY A 193 -3.44 12.85 -2.53
CA GLY A 193 -2.14 13.16 -1.95
C GLY A 193 -1.68 14.62 -2.02
N GLY A 194 -0.63 14.92 -1.26
CA GLY A 194 -0.01 16.23 -1.17
C GLY A 194 -0.83 17.25 -0.34
N HIS A 195 -0.35 18.49 -0.35
CA HIS A 195 -0.81 19.54 0.58
C HIS A 195 -1.88 20.50 0.04
N ARG A 196 -2.35 20.32 -1.20
CA ARG A 196 -3.24 21.30 -1.86
C ARG A 196 -4.71 21.02 -1.58
N TRP A 197 -5.15 21.36 -0.37
CA TRP A 197 -6.54 21.23 0.07
C TRP A 197 -7.53 22.11 -0.72
N THR A 198 -7.13 23.34 -1.07
CA THR A 198 -8.00 24.31 -1.76
C THR A 198 -8.56 23.80 -3.10
N ASP A 199 -7.92 22.81 -3.72
CA ASP A 199 -8.42 22.23 -4.96
C ASP A 199 -9.64 21.31 -4.75
N CYS A 200 -9.86 20.82 -3.53
CA CYS A 200 -10.90 19.85 -3.14
C CYS A 200 -11.74 20.30 -1.92
N GLU A 201 -11.57 21.54 -1.46
CA GLU A 201 -12.28 22.10 -0.31
C GLU A 201 -13.81 21.99 -0.45
N ASP A 202 -14.36 22.42 -1.58
CA ASP A 202 -15.81 22.35 -1.85
C ASP A 202 -16.35 20.91 -1.75
N PHE A 203 -15.57 19.94 -2.23
CA PHE A 203 -15.92 18.52 -2.17
C PHE A 203 -15.99 18.02 -0.72
N TYR A 204 -14.94 18.29 0.07
CA TYR A 204 -14.91 17.86 1.48
C TYR A 204 -15.92 18.61 2.35
N MET A 205 -16.19 19.88 2.06
CA MET A 205 -17.26 20.64 2.72
C MET A 205 -18.64 20.10 2.38
N ARG A 206 -18.89 19.69 1.13
CA ARG A 206 -20.18 19.11 0.73
C ARG A 206 -20.43 17.78 1.43
N PHE A 207 -19.52 16.83 1.30
CA PHE A 207 -19.74 15.44 1.72
C PHE A 207 -19.42 15.17 3.18
N TYR A 208 -18.39 15.82 3.72
CA TYR A 208 -17.85 15.49 5.04
C TYR A 208 -17.94 16.62 6.04
N LYS A 209 -18.26 17.86 5.62
CA LYS A 209 -18.24 19.05 6.48
C LYS A 209 -16.86 19.29 7.11
N VAL A 210 -15.80 18.94 6.37
CA VAL A 210 -14.41 19.15 6.76
C VAL A 210 -13.89 20.35 5.96
N PRO A 211 -13.52 21.47 6.60
CA PRO A 211 -13.11 22.70 5.92
C PRO A 211 -11.62 22.75 5.57
N ASP A 212 -10.77 22.01 6.28
CA ASP A 212 -9.31 22.12 6.16
C ASP A 212 -8.59 20.83 6.60
N MET A 213 -7.27 20.83 6.38
CA MET A 213 -6.39 19.70 6.69
C MET A 213 -6.29 19.45 8.21
N GLU A 214 -6.29 20.50 9.02
CA GLU A 214 -6.24 20.40 10.48
C GLU A 214 -7.51 19.73 11.04
N THR A 215 -8.69 20.13 10.56
CA THR A 215 -9.96 19.50 10.93
C THR A 215 -10.03 18.06 10.43
N SER A 216 -9.50 17.78 9.24
CA SER A 216 -9.32 16.42 8.74
C SER A 216 -8.48 15.57 9.71
N ALA A 217 -7.31 16.08 10.11
CA ALA A 217 -6.41 15.40 11.04
C ALA A 217 -7.08 15.14 12.41
N MET A 218 -7.77 16.15 12.95
CA MET A 218 -8.51 16.03 14.21
C MET A 218 -9.60 14.96 14.11
N ARG A 219 -10.38 14.94 13.03
CA ARG A 219 -11.43 13.94 12.86
C ARG A 219 -10.89 12.52 12.78
N ILE A 220 -9.77 12.31 12.08
CA ILE A 220 -9.09 11.01 12.03
C ILE A 220 -8.60 10.63 13.45
N ALA A 221 -7.91 11.54 14.13
CA ALA A 221 -7.36 11.29 15.47
C ALA A 221 -8.46 10.99 16.49
N GLU A 222 -9.52 11.79 16.55
CA GLU A 222 -10.67 11.60 17.44
C GLU A 222 -11.36 10.26 17.17
N THR A 223 -11.48 9.85 15.89
CA THR A 223 -12.05 8.55 15.56
C THR A 223 -11.26 7.41 16.19
N VAL A 224 -9.92 7.48 16.18
CA VAL A 224 -9.06 6.49 16.84
C VAL A 224 -9.14 6.58 18.37
N LEU A 225 -9.08 7.80 18.92
CA LEU A 225 -9.03 8.03 20.37
C LEU A 225 -10.34 7.70 21.08
N ASN A 226 -11.47 7.79 20.38
CA ASN A 226 -12.78 7.44 20.90
C ASN A 226 -13.09 5.93 20.83
N LEU A 227 -12.21 5.12 20.23
CA LEU A 227 -12.38 3.66 20.25
C LEU A 227 -12.27 3.12 21.68
N PRO A 228 -13.14 2.16 22.06
CA PRO A 228 -13.06 1.51 23.36
C PRO A 228 -11.67 0.98 23.69
N GLU A 229 -11.35 0.92 24.97
CA GLU A 229 -10.12 0.28 25.44
C GLU A 229 -10.10 -1.20 25.01
N GLY A 230 -8.91 -1.71 24.66
CA GLY A 230 -8.74 -3.08 24.16
C GLY A 230 -9.06 -3.29 22.68
N VAL A 231 -9.70 -2.33 21.99
CA VAL A 231 -9.88 -2.40 20.53
C VAL A 231 -8.61 -1.95 19.82
N VAL A 232 -8.05 -2.81 18.97
CA VAL A 232 -6.85 -2.51 18.18
C VAL A 232 -7.22 -1.63 16.96
N PRO A 233 -6.71 -0.38 16.86
CA PRO A 233 -6.99 0.46 15.71
C PRO A 233 -6.05 0.15 14.54
N ILE A 234 -6.59 -0.05 13.35
CA ILE A 234 -5.83 -0.19 12.10
C ILE A 234 -6.33 0.89 11.16
N LEU A 235 -5.45 1.80 10.75
CA LEU A 235 -5.86 2.88 9.85
C LEU A 235 -5.84 2.40 8.40
N ALA A 236 -6.88 2.76 7.65
CA ALA A 236 -6.96 2.61 6.20
C ALA A 236 -7.08 4.00 5.55
N ALA A 237 -6.32 4.27 4.52
CA ALA A 237 -6.41 5.49 3.74
C ALA A 237 -6.23 5.18 2.25
N HIS A 238 -6.54 6.10 1.35
CA HIS A 238 -6.15 5.89 -0.04
C HIS A 238 -4.68 6.26 -0.30
N ASN A 239 -4.11 7.20 0.45
CA ASN A 239 -2.70 7.58 0.33
C ASN A 239 -1.98 7.50 1.68
N GLY A 240 -0.67 7.29 1.65
CA GLY A 240 0.15 7.20 2.86
C GLY A 240 0.40 8.58 3.47
N PRO A 241 0.84 8.68 4.75
CA PRO A 241 1.17 9.97 5.35
C PRO A 241 2.43 10.57 4.73
N THR A 242 2.62 11.88 4.94
CA THR A 242 3.89 12.56 4.68
C THR A 242 5.03 12.04 5.58
N ASN A 243 6.25 12.45 5.26
CA ASN A 243 7.51 11.95 5.82
C ASN A 243 7.86 10.49 5.45
N LEU A 244 7.16 9.96 4.44
CA LEU A 244 7.38 8.63 3.86
C LEU A 244 7.67 8.68 2.35
N GLY A 245 7.89 9.86 1.78
CA GLY A 245 8.05 10.09 0.34
C GLY A 245 9.39 10.74 -0.06
N ASN A 246 10.48 10.52 0.67
CA ASN A 246 11.79 11.16 0.43
C ASN A 246 12.38 10.90 -0.98
N SER A 247 11.89 9.90 -1.71
CA SER A 247 12.26 9.63 -3.09
C SER A 247 11.06 9.09 -3.88
N ALA A 248 11.14 9.11 -5.21
CA ALA A 248 10.10 8.55 -6.07
C ALA A 248 9.81 7.05 -5.82
N TRP A 249 10.77 6.28 -5.29
CA TRP A 249 10.57 4.88 -4.91
C TRP A 249 10.19 4.67 -3.45
N SER A 250 10.09 5.73 -2.64
CA SER A 250 9.60 5.63 -1.28
C SER A 250 8.10 5.37 -1.27
N ILE A 251 7.57 4.82 -0.17
CA ILE A 251 6.18 4.33 -0.11
C ILE A 251 5.12 5.41 -0.41
N SER A 252 5.36 6.69 -0.07
CA SER A 252 4.49 7.85 -0.38
C SER A 252 5.09 8.82 -1.43
N GLY A 253 6.08 8.38 -2.21
CA GLY A 253 6.84 9.26 -3.11
C GLY A 253 6.22 9.46 -4.49
N VAL A 254 6.03 10.71 -4.94
CA VAL A 254 5.49 10.96 -6.30
C VAL A 254 6.53 10.70 -7.40
N ASP A 255 6.09 10.07 -8.47
CA ASP A 255 6.88 9.73 -9.67
C ASP A 255 6.27 10.30 -10.98
N PHE A 256 5.07 10.87 -10.90
CA PHE A 256 4.35 11.48 -12.03
C PHE A 256 4.46 13.01 -12.07
N LYS A 257 5.25 13.62 -11.18
CA LYS A 257 5.55 15.06 -11.15
C LYS A 257 7.05 15.31 -11.34
N PRO A 258 7.46 16.32 -12.13
CA PRO A 258 8.85 16.73 -12.21
C PRO A 258 9.42 17.05 -10.82
N GLY A 259 10.60 16.52 -10.52
CA GLY A 259 11.27 16.71 -9.22
C GLY A 259 10.92 15.66 -8.16
N GLY A 260 9.82 14.91 -8.33
CA GLY A 260 9.39 13.90 -7.36
C GLY A 260 9.10 14.50 -5.98
N GLY A 261 9.33 13.70 -4.95
CA GLY A 261 9.28 14.12 -3.54
C GLY A 261 8.10 13.54 -2.78
N ASP A 262 7.89 14.05 -1.57
CA ASP A 262 6.84 13.57 -0.70
C ASP A 262 5.48 14.05 -1.18
N HIS A 263 4.57 13.10 -1.37
CA HIS A 263 3.20 13.36 -1.80
C HIS A 263 2.21 12.64 -0.88
N GLY A 264 2.65 12.34 0.34
CA GLY A 264 1.79 11.81 1.39
C GLY A 264 0.72 12.80 1.85
N ASP A 265 -0.16 12.30 2.70
CA ASP A 265 -1.24 13.00 3.37
C ASP A 265 -0.75 13.59 4.70
N TRP A 266 -0.65 14.92 4.74
CA TRP A 266 -0.19 15.63 5.93
C TRP A 266 -1.18 15.57 7.10
N ASP A 267 -2.47 15.56 6.80
CA ASP A 267 -3.52 15.37 7.80
C ASP A 267 -3.47 13.98 8.44
N LEU A 268 -3.13 12.94 7.67
CA LEU A 268 -2.91 11.60 8.20
C LEU A 268 -1.66 11.53 9.09
N GLU A 269 -0.56 12.19 8.69
CA GLU A 269 0.64 12.31 9.53
C GLU A 269 0.31 13.01 10.86
N LEU A 270 -0.34 14.18 10.79
CA LEU A 270 -0.71 14.97 11.95
C LEU A 270 -1.66 14.18 12.88
N ALA A 271 -2.64 13.47 12.31
CA ALA A 271 -3.53 12.60 13.09
C ALA A 271 -2.76 11.54 13.89
N LEU A 272 -1.80 10.85 13.26
CA LEU A 272 -0.96 9.86 13.94
C LEU A 272 -0.11 10.50 15.05
N GLN A 273 0.42 11.70 14.84
CA GLN A 273 1.15 12.43 15.89
C GLN A 273 0.25 12.69 17.11
N HIS A 274 -0.99 13.16 16.91
CA HIS A 274 -1.93 13.38 17.99
C HIS A 274 -2.31 12.09 18.73
N VAL A 275 -2.56 11.01 17.98
CA VAL A 275 -2.91 9.70 18.54
C VAL A 275 -1.76 9.15 19.40
N HIS A 276 -0.53 9.21 18.90
CA HIS A 276 0.65 8.76 19.63
C HIS A 276 0.97 9.65 20.84
N ALA A 277 0.79 10.97 20.74
CA ALA A 277 0.96 11.90 21.85
C ALA A 277 -0.04 11.64 22.99
N ALA A 278 -1.24 11.15 22.67
CA ALA A 278 -2.23 10.69 23.65
C ALA A 278 -1.96 9.27 24.20
N GLY A 279 -0.87 8.62 23.78
CA GLY A 279 -0.47 7.29 24.25
C GLY A 279 -1.23 6.12 23.62
N ARG A 280 -2.10 6.37 22.63
CA ARG A 280 -2.81 5.29 21.91
C ARG A 280 -1.90 4.74 20.81
N LYS A 281 -1.76 3.42 20.74
CA LYS A 281 -0.93 2.76 19.72
C LYS A 281 -1.72 2.51 18.44
N VAL A 282 -1.08 2.77 17.30
CA VAL A 282 -1.53 2.34 15.98
C VAL A 282 -0.51 1.34 15.42
N PRO A 283 -0.79 0.02 15.44
CA PRO A 283 0.15 -0.96 14.91
C PRO A 283 0.34 -0.87 13.40
N MET A 284 -0.67 -0.43 12.66
CA MET A 284 -0.67 -0.54 11.21
C MET A 284 -1.47 0.57 10.53
N VAL A 285 -0.93 1.06 9.41
CA VAL A 285 -1.60 1.93 8.45
C VAL A 285 -1.51 1.27 7.08
N VAL A 286 -2.65 1.04 6.43
CA VAL A 286 -2.76 0.47 5.08
C VAL A 286 -3.27 1.52 4.11
N PHE A 287 -2.69 1.58 2.91
CA PHE A 287 -3.11 2.55 1.90
C PHE A 287 -2.77 2.12 0.47
N GLY A 288 -3.20 2.92 -0.51
CA GLY A 288 -3.00 2.69 -1.95
C GLY A 288 -2.31 3.87 -2.64
N HIS A 289 -2.82 4.25 -3.82
CA HIS A 289 -2.46 5.43 -4.64
C HIS A 289 -1.08 5.36 -5.32
N MET A 290 -0.02 5.11 -4.54
CA MET A 290 1.35 5.11 -5.03
C MET A 290 1.72 3.74 -5.60
N HIS A 291 1.41 3.51 -6.88
CA HIS A 291 1.57 2.19 -7.51
C HIS A 291 2.98 1.57 -7.34
N GLU A 292 3.05 0.23 -7.21
CA GLU A 292 4.29 -0.55 -7.00
C GLU A 292 5.33 -0.25 -8.06
N ARG A 293 4.92 -0.15 -9.33
CA ARG A 293 5.82 0.14 -10.44
C ARG A 293 5.85 1.64 -10.71
N LEU A 294 7.04 2.23 -10.71
CA LEU A 294 7.16 3.65 -11.00
C LEU A 294 6.75 3.95 -12.44
N LYS A 295 5.96 5.01 -12.62
CA LYS A 295 5.34 5.39 -13.88
C LYS A 295 6.36 5.48 -15.02
N GLY A 296 6.12 4.69 -16.07
CA GLY A 296 6.96 4.66 -17.27
C GLY A 296 8.33 3.98 -17.07
N THR A 297 8.52 3.22 -16.00
CA THR A 297 9.79 2.51 -15.71
C THR A 297 9.57 1.06 -15.28
N SER A 298 10.66 0.29 -15.17
CA SER A 298 10.65 -1.05 -14.57
C SER A 298 10.97 -1.05 -13.07
N VAL A 299 11.25 0.11 -12.48
CA VAL A 299 11.66 0.24 -11.07
C VAL A 299 10.46 0.00 -10.15
N LEU A 300 10.70 -0.71 -9.06
CA LEU A 300 9.70 -0.98 -8.03
C LEU A 300 9.89 -0.06 -6.83
N ARG A 301 8.77 0.34 -6.24
CA ARG A 301 8.63 1.11 -5.02
C ARG A 301 8.83 0.23 -3.78
N ASP A 302 9.30 0.84 -2.71
CA ASP A 302 9.21 0.27 -1.37
C ASP A 302 7.74 0.24 -0.95
N MET A 303 7.18 -0.95 -0.72
CA MET A 303 5.76 -1.09 -0.36
C MET A 303 5.53 -1.18 1.15
N VAL A 304 6.60 -1.23 1.95
CA VAL A 304 6.53 -1.34 3.42
C VAL A 304 7.53 -0.39 4.07
N ALA A 305 7.08 0.32 5.10
CA ALA A 305 7.93 1.09 6.00
C ALA A 305 7.53 0.81 7.45
N VAL A 306 8.45 1.05 8.39
CA VAL A 306 8.19 0.93 9.83
C VAL A 306 8.73 2.18 10.50
N ASP A 307 7.91 2.85 11.29
CA ASP A 307 8.37 3.93 12.16
C ASP A 307 9.05 3.32 13.39
N ALA A 308 10.35 3.59 13.54
CA ALA A 308 11.16 3.04 14.61
C ALA A 308 10.78 3.58 16.01
N SER A 309 10.16 4.76 16.08
CA SER A 309 9.79 5.40 17.35
C SER A 309 8.47 4.89 17.91
N THR A 310 7.51 4.59 17.04
CA THR A 310 6.15 4.17 17.41
C THR A 310 5.92 2.67 17.22
N GLY A 311 6.70 2.05 16.32
CA GLY A 311 6.49 0.67 15.87
C GLY A 311 5.35 0.53 14.86
N THR A 312 4.78 1.65 14.35
CA THR A 312 3.72 1.62 13.34
C THR A 312 4.27 1.09 12.02
N VAL A 313 3.59 0.08 11.47
CA VAL A 313 3.89 -0.49 10.16
C VAL A 313 3.02 0.15 9.09
N TYR A 314 3.64 0.64 8.03
CA TYR A 314 2.98 1.23 6.88
C TYR A 314 3.04 0.24 5.71
N LEU A 315 1.88 -0.09 5.15
CA LEU A 315 1.74 -0.93 3.97
C LEU A 315 1.03 -0.16 2.86
N ASN A 316 1.69 -0.07 1.72
CA ASN A 316 1.07 0.34 0.47
C ASN A 316 0.67 -0.92 -0.29
N ALA A 317 -0.61 -1.03 -0.63
CA ALA A 317 -1.22 -2.16 -1.29
C ALA A 317 -1.48 -1.93 -2.79
N ALA A 318 -1.05 -0.79 -3.36
CA ALA A 318 -1.27 -0.40 -4.75
C ALA A 318 -0.44 -1.21 -5.75
N VAL A 319 -0.79 -2.47 -5.97
CA VAL A 319 -0.12 -3.34 -6.95
C VAL A 319 -0.93 -3.39 -8.24
N VAL A 320 -0.53 -2.57 -9.23
CA VAL A 320 -1.23 -2.45 -10.52
C VAL A 320 -0.33 -2.94 -11.68
N PRO A 321 -0.81 -3.84 -12.57
CA PRO A 321 -2.11 -4.51 -12.52
C PRO A 321 -2.16 -5.57 -11.40
N ARG A 322 -3.32 -5.69 -10.77
CA ARG A 322 -3.60 -6.66 -9.70
C ARG A 322 -4.00 -8.05 -10.23
N VAL A 323 -4.33 -8.12 -11.53
CA VAL A 323 -4.58 -9.37 -12.26
C VAL A 323 -3.43 -9.58 -13.23
N ARG A 324 -2.80 -10.75 -13.17
CA ARG A 324 -1.67 -11.08 -14.04
C ARG A 324 -1.86 -12.45 -14.66
N GLN A 325 -1.53 -12.55 -15.94
CA GLN A 325 -1.41 -13.85 -16.57
C GLN A 325 -0.12 -14.54 -16.08
N ILE A 326 -0.25 -15.77 -15.63
CA ILE A 326 0.83 -16.64 -15.15
C ILE A 326 0.75 -17.99 -15.84
N GLU A 327 1.76 -18.83 -15.64
CA GLU A 327 1.73 -20.24 -16.04
C GLU A 327 1.62 -21.13 -14.81
N VAL A 328 0.64 -22.04 -14.80
CA VAL A 328 0.47 -23.09 -13.80
C VAL A 328 0.44 -24.42 -14.54
N ASN A 329 1.37 -25.33 -14.22
CA ASN A 329 1.52 -26.62 -14.91
C ASN A 329 1.64 -26.52 -16.44
N GLY A 330 2.26 -25.43 -16.95
CA GLY A 330 2.43 -25.19 -18.39
C GLY A 330 1.17 -24.69 -19.11
N GLN A 331 0.11 -24.35 -18.38
CA GLN A 331 -1.10 -23.73 -18.93
C GLN A 331 -1.24 -22.27 -18.45
N PRO A 332 -1.78 -21.37 -19.30
CA PRO A 332 -2.03 -20.00 -18.90
C PRO A 332 -3.15 -19.94 -17.86
N ALA A 333 -2.91 -19.22 -16.76
CA ALA A 333 -3.88 -18.94 -15.71
C ALA A 333 -3.85 -17.46 -15.34
N LEU A 334 -4.90 -16.97 -14.66
CA LEU A 334 -4.91 -15.63 -14.09
C LEU A 334 -4.60 -15.71 -12.59
N ALA A 335 -3.73 -14.83 -12.13
CA ALA A 335 -3.39 -14.65 -10.74
C ALA A 335 -3.94 -13.32 -10.24
N ARG A 336 -4.64 -13.35 -9.10
CA ARG A 336 -5.25 -12.21 -8.42
C ARG A 336 -4.44 -11.82 -7.18
N HIS A 337 -4.12 -10.55 -7.05
CA HIS A 337 -3.28 -10.05 -5.94
C HIS A 337 -4.09 -9.66 -4.71
N PHE A 338 -3.53 -10.00 -3.55
CA PHE A 338 -3.92 -9.58 -2.22
C PHE A 338 -2.67 -9.27 -1.39
N CYS A 339 -2.71 -8.27 -0.53
CA CYS A 339 -1.76 -8.20 0.58
C CYS A 339 -2.37 -8.87 1.81
N ILE A 340 -1.63 -9.76 2.47
CA ILE A 340 -2.05 -10.39 3.72
C ILE A 340 -1.25 -9.80 4.88
N ALA A 341 -1.95 -9.33 5.90
CA ALA A 341 -1.37 -8.88 7.16
C ALA A 341 -1.83 -9.77 8.32
N GLU A 342 -0.87 -10.20 9.15
CA GLU A 342 -1.11 -11.03 10.32
C GLU A 342 -0.61 -10.28 11.55
N LEU A 343 -1.51 -10.02 12.51
CA LEU A 343 -1.23 -9.28 13.73
C LEU A 343 -1.50 -10.15 14.95
N CYS A 344 -0.56 -10.17 15.91
CA CYS A 344 -0.74 -10.82 17.21
C CYS A 344 -0.50 -9.80 18.32
N HIS A 345 -1.36 -9.80 19.34
CA HIS A 345 -1.24 -8.93 20.51
C HIS A 345 -1.07 -7.44 20.15
N GLY A 346 -1.81 -6.96 19.15
CA GLY A 346 -1.74 -5.57 18.69
C GLY A 346 -0.43 -5.22 17.99
N HIS A 347 0.24 -6.18 17.37
CA HIS A 347 1.44 -5.96 16.58
C HIS A 347 1.46 -6.77 15.29
N VAL A 348 1.91 -6.16 14.20
CA VAL A 348 2.16 -6.87 12.94
C VAL A 348 3.28 -7.89 13.13
N GLN A 349 2.99 -9.15 12.80
CA GLN A 349 3.93 -10.27 12.78
C GLN A 349 4.42 -10.52 11.36
N HIS A 350 3.51 -10.59 10.39
CA HIS A 350 3.84 -10.90 9.00
C HIS A 350 3.04 -10.02 8.04
N LEU A 351 3.71 -9.57 6.98
CA LEU A 351 3.10 -9.00 5.79
C LEU A 351 3.56 -9.76 4.57
N SER A 352 2.64 -10.08 3.66
CA SER A 352 2.98 -10.77 2.42
C SER A 352 2.12 -10.30 1.26
N ASN A 353 2.68 -10.36 0.05
CA ASN A 353 1.89 -10.40 -1.17
C ASN A 353 1.46 -11.84 -1.40
N VAL A 354 0.20 -12.04 -1.76
CA VAL A 354 -0.35 -13.35 -2.13
C VAL A 354 -0.98 -13.22 -3.51
N TRP A 355 -0.55 -14.08 -4.41
CA TRP A 355 -1.11 -14.23 -5.76
C TRP A 355 -1.93 -15.52 -5.80
N MET A 356 -3.24 -15.36 -5.94
CA MET A 356 -4.20 -16.45 -5.98
C MET A 356 -4.53 -16.83 -7.42
N SER A 357 -4.34 -18.09 -7.79
CA SER A 357 -4.72 -18.62 -9.10
C SER A 357 -5.62 -19.84 -8.95
N ARG A 358 -6.65 -19.92 -9.79
CA ARG A 358 -7.61 -21.03 -9.77
C ARG A 358 -7.14 -22.19 -10.65
N GLY A 359 -7.22 -23.41 -10.13
CA GLY A 359 -6.98 -24.65 -10.87
C GLY A 359 -8.23 -25.12 -11.64
N GLU A 360 -8.05 -26.08 -12.55
CA GLU A 360 -9.15 -26.68 -13.32
C GLU A 360 -10.19 -27.40 -12.45
N ASP A 361 -9.76 -27.91 -11.30
CA ASP A 361 -10.62 -28.53 -10.28
C ASP A 361 -11.39 -27.52 -9.43
N GLY A 362 -11.18 -26.22 -9.68
CA GLY A 362 -11.80 -25.11 -8.95
C GLY A 362 -11.07 -24.74 -7.66
N SER A 363 -10.02 -25.46 -7.24
CA SER A 363 -9.20 -25.14 -6.07
C SER A 363 -8.33 -23.90 -6.31
N PHE A 364 -7.86 -23.26 -5.23
CA PHE A 364 -6.96 -22.12 -5.35
C PHE A 364 -5.53 -22.50 -4.95
N THR A 365 -4.56 -21.98 -5.71
CA THR A 365 -3.14 -21.98 -5.34
C THR A 365 -2.72 -20.57 -4.99
N ALA A 366 -2.07 -20.42 -3.85
CA ALA A 366 -1.53 -19.17 -3.35
C ALA A 366 0.00 -19.15 -3.51
N ASN A 367 0.54 -18.22 -4.30
CA ASN A 367 1.95 -17.89 -4.30
C ASN A 367 2.19 -16.72 -3.33
N LYS A 368 2.74 -17.05 -2.16
CA LYS A 368 3.05 -16.11 -1.09
C LYS A 368 4.46 -15.57 -1.28
N GLN A 369 4.59 -14.27 -1.09
CA GLN A 369 5.84 -13.54 -1.16
C GLN A 369 5.95 -12.65 0.08
N LEU A 370 6.88 -12.96 0.97
CA LEU A 370 7.04 -12.26 2.23
C LEU A 370 7.56 -10.82 2.00
N LEU A 371 6.95 -9.86 2.70
CA LEU A 371 7.30 -8.43 2.65
C LEU A 371 7.92 -7.97 3.96
N LEU A 372 7.35 -8.43 5.09
CA LEU A 372 7.83 -8.11 6.42
C LEU A 372 7.55 -9.28 7.36
N GLU A 373 8.51 -9.52 8.25
CA GLU A 373 8.42 -10.48 9.34
C GLU A 373 9.02 -9.86 10.59
N ARG A 374 8.32 -10.00 11.71
CA ARG A 374 8.83 -9.62 13.02
C ARG A 374 9.77 -10.70 13.52
N ALA A 375 11.02 -10.34 13.80
CA ALA A 375 11.96 -11.26 14.43
C ALA A 375 11.66 -11.35 15.93
N SER A 376 11.60 -12.57 16.47
CA SER A 376 11.49 -12.82 17.91
C SER A 376 12.88 -12.72 18.55
N SER A 377 13.06 -11.79 19.50
CA SER A 377 14.29 -11.73 20.30
C SER A 377 14.20 -12.77 21.41
N SER A 378 14.95 -13.86 21.29
CA SER A 378 15.35 -14.64 22.46
C SER A 378 16.61 -13.97 23.03
N GLN A 379 16.43 -13.26 24.16
CA GLN A 379 17.44 -12.85 25.16
C GLN A 379 17.35 -11.37 25.58
N GLY A 380 17.28 -11.19 26.91
CA GLY A 380 17.92 -10.08 27.63
C GLY A 380 17.16 -8.74 27.66
N HIS A 381 16.77 -8.33 28.87
CA HIS A 381 16.23 -7.03 29.26
C HIS A 381 16.45 -5.86 28.27
N GLY A 382 15.34 -5.47 27.65
CA GLY A 382 15.22 -4.38 26.67
C GLY A 382 14.55 -4.90 25.40
N GLN A 383 13.21 -4.81 25.31
CA GLN A 383 12.46 -5.25 24.12
C GLN A 383 12.77 -4.32 22.93
N VAL A 384 13.84 -4.59 22.21
CA VAL A 384 14.07 -3.99 20.88
C VAL A 384 13.25 -4.79 19.87
N GLN A 385 12.35 -4.12 19.16
CA GLN A 385 11.56 -4.74 18.09
C GLN A 385 12.38 -4.74 16.80
N TRP A 386 12.54 -5.92 16.21
CA TRP A 386 13.26 -6.08 14.95
C TRP A 386 12.31 -6.56 13.86
N TYR A 387 12.35 -5.89 12.72
CA TYR A 387 11.62 -6.28 11.52
C TYR A 387 12.61 -6.63 10.42
N ARG A 388 12.41 -7.78 9.78
CA ARG A 388 13.03 -8.09 8.49
C ARG A 388 12.10 -7.59 7.41
N ILE A 389 12.60 -6.74 6.53
CA ILE A 389 11.84 -6.17 5.41
C ILE A 389 12.52 -6.61 4.11
N TRP A 390 11.76 -7.20 3.21
CA TRP A 390 12.25 -7.66 1.92
C TRP A 390 11.98 -6.60 0.86
N ARG A 391 13.05 -6.15 0.18
CA ARG A 391 12.99 -5.15 -0.89
C ARG A 391 13.46 -5.74 -2.22
N GLY A 392 12.82 -5.35 -3.32
CA GLY A 392 13.19 -5.77 -4.67
C GLY A 392 13.21 -7.29 -4.88
N HIS A 393 14.20 -7.82 -5.62
CA HIS A 393 14.31 -9.22 -6.05
C HIS A 393 14.78 -10.23 -4.96
N THR A 394 14.92 -9.83 -3.71
CA THR A 394 15.41 -10.73 -2.63
C THR A 394 14.29 -11.49 -1.95
N ARG A 395 13.18 -11.74 -2.65
CA ARG A 395 11.91 -12.24 -2.08
C ARG A 395 11.95 -13.76 -1.91
N GLU A 396 11.60 -14.25 -0.72
CA GLU A 396 11.30 -15.67 -0.49
C GLU A 396 9.87 -15.95 -0.98
N HIS A 397 9.72 -17.05 -1.72
CA HIS A 397 8.44 -17.47 -2.32
C HIS A 397 8.03 -18.83 -1.76
N GLU A 398 6.76 -18.94 -1.40
CA GLU A 398 6.13 -20.17 -0.92
C GLU A 398 4.86 -20.42 -1.74
N VAL A 399 4.61 -21.68 -2.12
CA VAL A 399 3.42 -22.09 -2.86
C VAL A 399 2.54 -22.95 -1.96
N ILE A 400 1.30 -22.52 -1.74
CA ILE A 400 0.33 -23.16 -0.85
C ILE A 400 -0.92 -23.54 -1.65
N HIS A 401 -1.40 -24.77 -1.51
CA HIS A 401 -2.67 -25.21 -2.08
C HIS A 401 -3.80 -25.04 -1.06
N LEU A 402 -4.88 -24.37 -1.48
CA LEU A 402 -6.06 -24.06 -0.67
C LEU A 402 -7.26 -24.84 -1.25
N LEU A 403 -7.86 -25.67 -0.41
CA LEU A 403 -9.02 -26.52 -0.74
C LEU A 403 -10.33 -25.77 -0.62
#